data_AF-A0A100WFA9-F1
#
_entry.id   AF-A0A100WFA9-F1
#
_cell.length_a   1.000
_cell.length_b   1.000
_cell.length_c   1.000
_cell.angle_alpha   90.00
_cell.angle_beta   90.00
_cell.angle_gamma   90.00
#
_symmetry.space_group_name_H-M   'P 1'
#
loop_
_entity.id
_entity.type
_entity.pdbx_description
1 polymer ?
#
loop_
_entity_poly.entity_id
_entity_poly.type
_entity_poly.pdbx_seq_one_letter_code
_entity_poly.pdbx_strand_id
1 'polypeptide(L)'
;MTIPRGDADDWYYNNGMHVPGNDRSNTWSVAQANRDFITQQSNRGQIVGTAPLPSANSLDPLAPSKAGLVPGDLIYYRDANGNINHTAVYVGQSMQNGVLTDVVDQHANGDNNFRNDWMPDGTDFIGGSASAEFVHLTYPGE
;
A
#
# COMPACT_ATOMS: atom_id res chain seq x y z
N MET A 1 21.42 14.21 19.09
CA MET A 1 20.40 13.23 18.68
C MET A 1 19.17 14.02 18.32
N THR A 2 19.00 14.31 17.03
CA THR A 2 17.93 15.18 16.56
C THR A 2 16.72 14.30 16.32
N ILE A 3 15.71 14.40 17.19
CA ILE A 3 14.38 13.88 16.91
C ILE A 3 13.86 14.70 15.72
N PRO A 4 13.54 14.10 14.57
CA PRO A 4 12.90 14.85 13.51
C PRO A 4 11.58 15.37 14.07
N ARG A 5 11.48 16.69 14.25
CA ARG A 5 10.18 17.34 14.43
C ARG A 5 9.45 17.13 13.11
N GLY A 6 8.20 16.68 13.18
CA GLY A 6 7.32 16.63 12.02
C GLY A 6 7.11 18.06 11.54
N ASP A 7 7.98 18.52 10.64
CA ASP A 7 7.95 19.87 10.12
C ASP A 7 7.49 19.82 8.66
N ALA A 8 6.35 20.48 8.44
CA ALA A 8 5.81 21.10 7.23
C ALA A 8 5.54 20.25 5.97
N ASP A 9 6.09 19.06 5.80
CA ASP A 9 5.78 18.16 4.69
C ASP A 9 5.05 16.92 5.24
N ASP A 10 3.74 17.04 5.44
CA ASP A 10 2.91 15.91 5.87
C ASP A 10 2.88 14.85 4.78
N TRP A 11 3.84 13.92 4.85
CA TRP A 11 3.95 12.49 4.48
C TRP A 11 2.97 11.84 3.47
N TYR A 12 1.79 12.40 3.26
CA TYR A 12 0.75 11.99 2.32
C TYR A 12 0.33 13.09 1.32
N TYR A 13 0.54 14.37 1.62
CA TYR A 13 0.10 15.49 0.80
C TYR A 13 1.18 16.57 0.68
N ASN A 14 1.33 17.12 -0.52
CA ASN A 14 2.21 18.27 -0.75
C ASN A 14 1.58 19.53 -0.13
N ASN A 15 2.13 20.02 0.99
CA ASN A 15 1.63 21.22 1.68
C ASN A 15 1.82 22.53 0.90
N GLY A 16 2.46 22.51 -0.28
CA GLY A 16 2.50 23.66 -1.19
C GLY A 16 1.19 23.91 -1.96
N MET A 17 0.24 22.99 -1.93
CA MET A 17 -0.97 23.05 -2.76
C MET A 17 -2.16 22.39 -2.03
N HIS A 18 -2.79 23.11 -1.11
CA HIS A 18 -4.22 22.84 -0.87
C HIS A 18 -5.00 23.34 -2.09
N VAL A 19 -5.12 22.47 -3.09
CA VAL A 19 -5.95 22.69 -4.27
C VAL A 19 -7.16 21.76 -4.14
N PRO A 20 -8.38 22.30 -4.02
CA PRO A 20 -9.60 21.51 -4.20
C PRO A 20 -9.52 20.77 -5.54
N GLY A 21 -9.49 19.43 -5.52
CA GLY A 21 -9.28 18.60 -6.71
C GLY A 21 -7.85 18.05 -6.89
N ASN A 22 -7.00 18.05 -5.85
CA ASN A 22 -5.72 17.36 -5.90
C ASN A 22 -5.92 15.84 -6.00
N ASP A 23 -5.73 15.30 -7.19
CA ASP A 23 -5.93 13.91 -7.62
C ASP A 23 -4.62 13.11 -7.71
N ARG A 24 -3.49 13.70 -7.27
CA ARG A 24 -2.14 13.16 -7.48
C ARG A 24 -1.41 12.87 -6.17
N SER A 25 -1.08 11.60 -6.02
CA SER A 25 -0.31 11.04 -4.90
C SER A 25 1.19 11.01 -5.18
N ASN A 26 2.00 11.31 -4.17
CA ASN A 26 3.44 10.99 -4.17
C ASN A 26 3.74 9.59 -3.61
N THR A 27 2.73 8.74 -3.38
CA THR A 27 2.93 7.35 -2.86
C THR A 27 4.04 6.63 -3.61
N TRP A 28 4.18 6.88 -4.92
CA TRP A 28 5.21 6.27 -5.74
C TRP A 28 6.65 6.67 -5.39
N SER A 29 6.91 7.94 -5.11
CA SER A 29 8.26 8.46 -4.88
C SER A 29 8.73 8.30 -3.43
N VAL A 30 7.82 8.06 -2.48
CA VAL A 30 8.15 7.93 -1.06
C VAL A 30 7.77 6.59 -0.43
N ALA A 31 7.24 5.62 -1.18
CA ALA A 31 6.78 4.33 -0.65
C ALA A 31 7.83 3.63 0.21
N GLN A 32 9.08 3.53 -0.27
CA GLN A 32 10.18 2.91 0.50
C GLN A 32 10.44 3.65 1.82
N ALA A 33 10.55 4.98 1.80
CA ALA A 33 10.79 5.77 3.00
C ALA A 33 9.63 5.69 4.00
N ASN A 34 8.39 5.69 3.50
CA ASN A 34 7.19 5.50 4.29
C ASN A 34 7.16 4.12 4.97
N ARG A 35 7.45 3.07 4.19
CA ARG A 35 7.57 1.68 4.68
C ARG A 35 8.60 1.57 5.80
N ASP A 36 9.79 2.16 5.62
CA ASP A 36 10.86 2.09 6.62
C ASP A 36 10.51 2.87 7.88
N PHE A 37 9.88 4.04 7.74
CA PHE A 37 9.39 4.79 8.88
C PHE A 37 8.38 3.98 9.71
N ILE A 38 7.35 3.41 9.06
CA ILE A 38 6.28 2.67 9.74
C ILE A 38 6.81 1.39 10.38
N THR A 39 7.56 0.59 9.62
CA THR A 39 7.92 -0.78 10.02
C THR A 39 9.24 -0.90 10.79
N GLN A 40 10.14 0.08 10.71
CA GLN A 40 11.48 -0.01 11.33
C GLN A 40 11.79 1.11 12.31
N GLN A 41 11.29 2.33 12.08
CA GLN A 41 11.76 3.51 12.82
C GLN A 41 10.76 4.01 13.87
N SER A 42 9.46 3.78 13.68
CA SER A 42 8.41 4.33 14.53
C SER A 42 7.62 3.30 15.33
N ASN A 43 7.79 2.00 15.05
CA ASN A 43 6.97 0.91 15.59
C ASN A 43 5.45 1.17 15.42
N ARG A 44 5.05 1.83 14.32
CA ARG A 44 3.65 2.15 14.01
C ARG A 44 2.98 1.09 13.14
N GLY A 45 3.71 0.06 12.75
CA GLY A 45 3.15 -1.09 12.05
C GLY A 45 4.14 -2.24 11.96
N GLN A 46 3.60 -3.40 11.66
CA GLN A 46 4.32 -4.66 11.55
C GLN A 46 3.98 -5.34 10.24
N ILE A 47 5.00 -5.90 9.58
CA ILE A 47 4.78 -6.79 8.43
C ILE A 47 4.20 -8.11 8.96
N VAL A 48 2.95 -8.37 8.60
CA VAL A 48 2.20 -9.56 9.04
C VAL A 48 2.15 -10.65 7.97
N GLY A 49 2.53 -10.32 6.73
CA GLY A 49 2.67 -11.30 5.66
C GLY A 49 3.32 -10.72 4.42
N THR A 50 3.69 -11.61 3.51
CA THR A 50 4.16 -11.25 2.17
C THR A 50 3.53 -12.17 1.13
N ALA A 51 3.34 -11.66 -0.08
CA ALA A 51 2.85 -12.43 -1.21
C ALA A 51 3.71 -12.18 -2.45
N PRO A 52 4.15 -13.22 -3.18
CA PRO A 52 4.78 -13.03 -4.48
C PRO A 52 3.75 -12.58 -5.52
N LEU A 53 4.19 -11.80 -6.51
CA LEU A 53 3.35 -11.35 -7.63
C LEU A 53 3.81 -11.99 -8.96
N PRO A 54 3.67 -13.31 -9.16
CA PRO A 54 4.22 -13.97 -10.35
C PRO A 54 3.42 -13.66 -11.63
N SER A 55 2.11 -13.46 -11.53
CA SER A 55 1.22 -13.04 -12.62
C SER A 55 -0.11 -12.50 -12.07
N ALA A 56 -0.81 -11.66 -12.85
CA ALA A 56 -2.11 -11.11 -12.47
C ALA A 56 -3.17 -12.18 -12.18
N ASN A 57 -3.18 -13.26 -12.96
CA ASN A 57 -4.23 -14.29 -12.91
C ASN A 57 -4.00 -15.36 -11.84
N SER A 58 -2.89 -15.28 -11.10
CA SER A 58 -2.47 -16.33 -10.15
C SER A 58 -2.48 -15.86 -8.68
N LEU A 59 -2.97 -14.65 -8.42
CA LEU A 59 -3.00 -14.11 -7.06
C LEU A 59 -4.13 -14.75 -6.26
N ASP A 60 -3.84 -15.07 -4.99
CA ASP A 60 -4.87 -15.43 -4.03
C ASP A 60 -5.72 -14.17 -3.75
N PRO A 61 -7.01 -14.16 -4.10
CA PRO A 61 -7.85 -12.97 -3.96
C PRO A 61 -8.05 -12.53 -2.51
N LEU A 62 -7.68 -13.38 -1.53
CA LEU A 62 -7.83 -13.14 -0.10
C LEU A 62 -6.48 -13.09 0.65
N ALA A 63 -5.35 -12.93 -0.06
CA ALA A 63 -4.03 -12.91 0.59
C ALA A 63 -3.90 -11.83 1.68
N PRO A 64 -4.28 -10.55 1.46
CA PRO A 64 -4.24 -9.52 2.49
C PRO A 64 -5.02 -9.87 3.77
N SER A 65 -6.29 -10.26 3.64
CA SER A 65 -7.15 -10.59 4.77
C SER A 65 -6.72 -11.87 5.49
N LYS A 66 -6.24 -12.88 4.75
CA LYS A 66 -5.64 -14.10 5.34
C LYS A 66 -4.36 -13.80 6.13
N ALA A 67 -3.60 -12.78 5.72
CA ALA A 67 -2.44 -12.29 6.47
C ALA A 67 -2.83 -11.47 7.71
N GLY A 68 -4.11 -11.15 7.88
CA GLY A 68 -4.65 -10.46 9.04
C GLY A 68 -4.85 -8.96 8.87
N LEU A 69 -4.82 -8.43 7.63
CA LEU A 69 -5.09 -7.01 7.44
C LEU A 69 -6.53 -6.63 7.81
N VAL A 70 -6.66 -5.45 8.40
CA VAL A 70 -7.94 -4.77 8.70
C VAL A 70 -8.05 -3.46 7.93
N PRO A 71 -9.26 -2.96 7.62
CA PRO A 71 -9.42 -1.71 6.86
C PRO A 71 -8.61 -0.55 7.45
N GLY A 72 -7.82 0.12 6.62
CA GLY A 72 -6.86 1.16 7.02
C GLY A 72 -5.41 0.71 7.02
N ASP A 73 -5.15 -0.61 7.03
CA ASP A 73 -3.81 -1.17 6.94
C ASP A 73 -3.16 -0.91 5.58
N LEU A 74 -1.83 -1.11 5.50
CA LEU A 74 -1.06 -0.76 4.32
C LEU A 74 -0.55 -1.99 3.57
N ILE A 75 -0.44 -1.84 2.26
CA ILE A 75 0.25 -2.78 1.39
C ILE A 75 1.34 -2.03 0.66
N TYR A 76 2.58 -2.53 0.76
CA TYR A 76 3.71 -2.00 -0.02
C TYR A 76 4.05 -2.96 -1.13
N TYR A 77 4.13 -2.45 -2.35
CA TYR A 77 4.46 -3.25 -3.52
C TYR A 77 5.90 -3.03 -3.93
N ARG A 78 6.56 -4.16 -4.19
CA ARG A 78 7.90 -4.24 -4.74
C ARG A 78 7.79 -4.58 -6.22
N ASP A 79 8.46 -3.79 -7.07
CA ASP A 79 8.55 -4.05 -8.50
C ASP A 79 9.44 -5.27 -8.81
N ALA A 80 9.46 -5.70 -10.07
CA ALA A 80 10.26 -6.82 -10.54
C ALA A 80 11.78 -6.61 -10.38
N ASN A 81 12.23 -5.36 -10.22
CA ASN A 81 13.63 -4.99 -9.95
C ASN A 81 13.97 -4.97 -8.46
N GLY A 82 12.98 -5.17 -7.58
CA GLY A 82 13.17 -5.19 -6.14
C GLY A 82 12.93 -3.84 -5.44
N ASN A 83 12.44 -2.81 -6.12
CA ASN A 83 12.20 -1.50 -5.50
C ASN A 83 10.79 -1.41 -4.92
N ILE A 84 10.63 -0.89 -3.70
CA ILE A 84 9.31 -0.50 -3.18
C ILE A 84 8.98 0.89 -3.72
N ASN A 85 8.03 0.94 -4.64
CA ASN A 85 7.64 2.15 -5.37
C ASN A 85 6.12 2.34 -5.41
N HIS A 86 5.34 1.59 -4.64
CA HIS A 86 3.91 1.82 -4.53
C HIS A 86 3.37 1.38 -3.17
N THR A 87 2.35 2.10 -2.69
CA THR A 87 1.66 1.85 -1.43
C THR A 87 0.16 1.96 -1.68
N ALA A 88 -0.61 1.01 -1.15
CA ALA A 88 -2.06 1.03 -1.13
C ALA A 88 -2.59 0.91 0.29
N VAL A 89 -3.82 1.37 0.50
CA VAL A 89 -4.58 1.20 1.74
C VAL A 89 -5.55 0.03 1.54
N TYR A 90 -5.53 -0.93 2.45
CA TYR A 90 -6.50 -2.02 2.47
C TYR A 90 -7.88 -1.51 2.90
N VAL A 91 -8.90 -1.77 2.09
CA VAL A 91 -10.26 -1.25 2.29
C VAL A 91 -11.18 -2.30 2.92
N GLY A 92 -10.91 -3.59 2.66
CA GLY A 92 -11.74 -4.69 3.12
C GLY A 92 -12.03 -5.70 2.00
N GLN A 93 -13.09 -6.47 2.17
CA GLN A 93 -13.51 -7.50 1.20
C GLN A 93 -14.79 -7.08 0.48
N SER A 94 -14.87 -7.41 -0.82
CA SER A 94 -16.11 -7.27 -1.59
C SER A 94 -16.32 -8.47 -2.50
N MET A 95 -17.59 -8.78 -2.80
CA MET A 95 -17.94 -9.77 -3.82
C MET A 95 -17.66 -9.20 -5.21
N GLN A 96 -16.79 -9.87 -5.98
CA GLN A 96 -16.42 -9.54 -7.35
C GLN A 96 -16.69 -10.74 -8.25
N ASN A 97 -17.66 -10.61 -9.16
CA ASN A 97 -18.05 -11.70 -10.08
C ASN A 97 -18.32 -13.04 -9.37
N GLY A 98 -18.88 -13.01 -8.16
CA GLY A 98 -19.19 -14.22 -7.37
C GLY A 98 -18.04 -14.75 -6.51
N VAL A 99 -16.89 -14.08 -6.48
CA VAL A 99 -15.72 -14.42 -5.64
C VAL A 99 -15.52 -13.33 -4.59
N LEU A 100 -15.28 -13.69 -3.34
CA LEU A 100 -14.89 -12.73 -2.31
C LEU A 100 -13.43 -12.32 -2.56
N THR A 101 -13.19 -11.02 -2.69
CA THR A 101 -11.87 -10.47 -3.04
C THR A 101 -11.51 -9.31 -2.14
N ASP A 102 -10.24 -9.25 -1.74
CA ASP A 102 -9.65 -8.11 -1.02
C ASP A 102 -9.51 -6.90 -1.94
N VAL A 103 -10.01 -5.76 -1.46
CA VAL A 103 -10.10 -4.48 -2.17
C VAL A 103 -9.12 -3.50 -1.54
N VAL A 104 -8.48 -2.70 -2.38
CA VAL A 104 -7.54 -1.67 -1.93
C VAL A 104 -7.81 -0.34 -2.60
N ASP A 105 -7.43 0.73 -1.91
CA ASP A 105 -7.25 2.06 -2.50
C ASP A 105 -5.77 2.23 -2.83
N GLN A 106 -5.42 2.25 -4.12
CA GLN A 106 -4.05 2.39 -4.59
C GLN A 106 -3.56 3.83 -4.60
N HIS A 107 -4.49 4.79 -4.55
CA HIS A 107 -4.16 6.21 -4.68
C HIS A 107 -3.19 6.46 -5.86
N ALA A 108 -3.52 5.90 -7.03
CA ALA A 108 -2.75 5.99 -8.27
C ALA A 108 -3.14 7.25 -9.07
N ASN A 109 -2.38 7.61 -10.11
CA ASN A 109 -2.73 8.77 -10.94
C ASN A 109 -4.03 8.49 -11.73
N GLY A 110 -5.13 9.19 -11.42
CA GLY A 110 -6.37 9.20 -12.20
C GLY A 110 -7.63 8.76 -11.45
N ASP A 111 -8.70 8.45 -12.20
CA ASP A 111 -10.06 8.19 -11.66
C ASP A 111 -10.23 6.81 -11.00
N ASN A 112 -9.25 5.90 -11.10
CA ASN A 112 -9.40 4.50 -10.70
C ASN A 112 -8.58 4.16 -9.45
N ASN A 113 -8.81 4.90 -8.37
CA ASN A 113 -8.12 4.70 -7.08
C ASN A 113 -8.58 3.44 -6.33
N PHE A 114 -9.83 3.01 -6.56
CA PHE A 114 -10.38 1.80 -5.96
C PHE A 114 -10.18 0.61 -6.88
N ARG A 115 -9.37 -0.34 -6.45
CA ARG A 115 -9.20 -1.61 -7.15
C ARG A 115 -10.01 -2.68 -6.45
N ASN A 116 -10.80 -3.39 -7.24
CA ASN A 116 -11.58 -4.52 -6.79
C ASN A 116 -10.74 -5.80 -6.61
N ASP A 117 -9.43 -5.67 -6.71
CA ASP A 117 -8.41 -6.60 -6.32
C ASP A 117 -7.31 -5.84 -5.56
N TRP A 118 -6.41 -6.56 -4.90
CA TRP A 118 -5.27 -5.96 -4.20
C TRP A 118 -4.02 -5.86 -5.08
N MET A 119 -4.13 -6.04 -6.40
CA MET A 119 -2.97 -6.07 -7.30
C MET A 119 -2.66 -4.66 -7.83
N PRO A 120 -1.40 -4.19 -7.80
CA PRO A 120 -1.03 -2.86 -8.27
C PRO A 120 -1.23 -2.71 -9.79
N ASP A 121 -1.54 -1.49 -10.24
CA ASP A 121 -1.57 -1.16 -11.67
C ASP A 121 -0.14 -1.15 -12.26
N GLY A 122 0.04 -1.84 -13.39
CA GLY A 122 1.28 -1.82 -14.16
C GLY A 122 2.00 -3.17 -14.24
N THR A 123 2.62 -3.42 -15.39
CA THR A 123 3.33 -4.68 -15.66
C THR A 123 4.61 -4.84 -14.87
N ASP A 124 5.16 -3.75 -14.35
CA ASP A 124 6.42 -3.74 -13.61
C ASP A 124 6.31 -4.43 -12.24
N PHE A 125 5.08 -4.68 -11.76
CA PHE A 125 4.78 -5.38 -10.52
C PHE A 125 4.49 -6.87 -10.69
N ILE A 126 4.89 -7.44 -11.83
CA ILE A 126 4.66 -8.84 -12.14
C ILE A 126 5.99 -9.54 -12.45
N GLY A 127 6.16 -10.75 -11.91
CA GLY A 127 7.30 -11.61 -12.18
C GLY A 127 8.58 -11.14 -11.48
N GLY A 128 9.70 -11.82 -11.78
CA GLY A 128 10.99 -11.50 -11.16
C GLY A 128 10.93 -11.52 -9.62
N SER A 129 11.34 -10.43 -8.99
CA SER A 129 11.29 -10.23 -7.54
C SER A 129 10.04 -9.49 -7.04
N ALA A 130 9.04 -9.29 -7.91
CA ALA A 130 7.83 -8.55 -7.56
C ALA A 130 7.07 -9.23 -6.41
N SER A 131 6.69 -8.46 -5.42
CA SER A 131 6.00 -8.94 -4.21
C SER A 131 5.22 -7.84 -3.53
N ALA A 132 4.33 -8.22 -2.62
CA ALA A 132 3.63 -7.32 -1.71
C ALA A 132 4.03 -7.64 -0.26
N GLU A 133 4.19 -6.59 0.54
CA GLU A 133 4.32 -6.64 2.01
C GLU A 133 3.01 -6.15 2.62
N PHE A 134 2.36 -7.01 3.41
CA PHE A 134 1.14 -6.69 4.15
C PHE A 134 1.53 -6.15 5.53
N VAL A 135 1.16 -4.90 5.80
CA VAL A 135 1.55 -4.19 7.02
C VAL A 135 0.32 -3.82 7.83
N HIS A 136 0.20 -4.45 9.00
CA HIS A 136 -0.78 -4.06 9.99
C HIS A 136 -0.29 -2.84 10.74
N LEU A 137 -1.09 -1.78 10.78
CA LEU A 137 -0.77 -0.58 11.55
C LEU A 137 -1.17 -0.77 13.02
N THR A 138 -0.47 -0.12 13.92
CA THR A 138 -0.84 -0.10 15.34
C THR A 138 -1.91 0.96 15.57
N TYR A 139 -3.12 0.53 15.90
CA TYR A 139 -4.24 1.43 16.18
C TYR A 139 -4.38 1.73 17.69
N PRO A 140 -4.93 2.90 18.05
CA PRO A 140 -5.22 3.20 19.45
C PRO A 140 -6.15 2.16 20.08
N GLY A 141 -5.68 1.47 21.12
CA GLY A 141 -6.44 0.44 21.84
C GLY A 141 -5.98 -0.99 21.59
N GLU A 142 -4.98 -1.19 20.72
CA GLU A 142 -4.19 -2.43 20.59
C GLU A 142 -3.03 -2.50 21.59
#